data_AF-A0A832ZXL7-F1
#
_entry.id   AF-A0A832ZXL7-F1
#
_cell.length_a   1.000
_cell.length_b   1.000
_cell.length_c   1.000
_cell.angle_alpha   90.00
_cell.angle_beta   90.00
_cell.angle_gamma   90.00
#
_symmetry.space_group_name_H-M   'P 1'
#
loop_
_entity.id
_entity.type
_entity.pdbx_description
1 polymer ?
#
loop_
_entity_poly.entity_id
_entity_poly.type
_entity_poly.pdbx_seq_one_letter_code
_entity_poly.pdbx_strand_id
1 'polypeptide(L)' 'MNLFVYGELMKDHVLLRLINRIPEKKRGKIKGYEKFFDPSIGYYGVRRKEGSEVTGFILLDITEDELKIFDYFE' A
#
# COMPACT_ATOMS: atom_id res chain seq x y z
N MET A 1 12.41 -1.69 6.75
CA MET A 1 11.13 -1.35 7.42
C MET A 1 9.98 -2.15 6.79
N ASN A 2 8.79 -2.15 7.40
CA ASN A 2 7.63 -2.86 6.88
C ASN A 2 6.55 -1.86 6.45
N LEU A 3 5.99 -2.04 5.25
CA LEU A 3 4.98 -1.13 4.68
C LEU A 3 3.68 -1.88 4.39
N PHE A 4 2.55 -1.38 4.89
CA PHE A 4 1.23 -1.92 4.55
C PHE A 4 0.69 -1.25 3.28
N VAL A 5 0.32 -2.03 2.27
CA VAL A 5 -0.19 -1.57 0.97
C VAL A 5 -1.55 -2.18 0.65
N TYR A 6 -2.45 -1.39 0.08
CA TYR A 6 -3.86 -1.74 -0.17
C TYR A 6 -4.37 -1.34 -1.58
N GLY A 7 -3.45 -0.89 -2.45
CA GLY A 7 -3.74 -0.34 -3.77
C GLY A 7 -2.79 -0.85 -4.86
N GLU A 8 -2.29 0.06 -5.70
CA GLU A 8 -1.43 -0.27 -6.84
C GLU A 8 -0.13 -0.95 -6.41
N LEU A 9 0.44 -0.56 -5.27
CA LEU A 9 1.65 -1.17 -4.69
C LEU A 9 1.47 -2.63 -4.25
N MET A 10 0.28 -3.22 -4.36
CA MET A 10 0.08 -4.66 -4.18
C MET A 10 0.52 -5.49 -5.41
N LYS A 11 0.66 -4.85 -6.58
CA LYS A 11 0.88 -5.51 -7.86
C LYS A 11 2.38 -5.66 -8.13
N ASP A 12 2.80 -6.88 -8.44
CA ASP A 12 4.23 -7.19 -8.64
C ASP A 12 4.88 -6.42 -9.79
N HIS A 13 4.16 -6.19 -10.87
CA HIS A 13 4.69 -5.39 -11.99
C HIS A 13 4.89 -3.91 -11.62
N VAL A 14 4.09 -3.35 -10.71
CA VAL A 14 4.27 -1.98 -10.20
C VAL A 14 5.52 -1.93 -9.33
N LEU A 15 5.66 -2.88 -8.40
CA LEU A 15 6.84 -2.98 -7.53
C LEU A 15 8.13 -3.16 -8.33
N LEU A 16 8.14 -4.07 -9.31
CA LEU A 16 9.26 -4.26 -10.23
C LEU A 16 9.60 -2.98 -10.99
N ARG A 17 8.59 -2.23 -11.45
CA ARG A 17 8.82 -1.00 -12.20
C ARG A 17 9.38 0.13 -11.33
N LEU A 18 8.95 0.22 -10.07
CA LEU A 18 9.34 1.31 -9.17
C LEU A 18 10.69 1.07 -8.49
N ILE A 19 10.93 -0.15 -8.01
CA ILE A 19 12.11 -0.45 -7.17
C ILE A 19 12.97 -1.61 -7.70
N ASN A 20 12.70 -2.09 -8.92
CA ASN A 20 13.45 -3.14 -9.61
C ASN A 20 13.54 -4.48 -8.84
N ARG A 21 12.58 -4.75 -7.94
CA ARG A 21 12.41 -6.04 -7.26
C ARG A 21 10.98 -6.24 -6.77
N ILE A 22 10.69 -7.44 -6.30
CA ILE A 22 9.47 -7.77 -5.56
C ILE A 22 9.87 -8.06 -4.11
N PRO A 23 9.55 -7.19 -3.13
CA PRO A 23 9.76 -7.48 -1.71
C PRO A 23 8.98 -8.73 -1.26
N GLU A 24 9.43 -9.38 -0.19
CA GLU A 24 8.61 -10.42 0.45
C GLU A 24 7.28 -9.81 0.91
N LYS A 25 6.17 -10.51 0.63
CA LYS A 25 4.81 -10.04 0.95
C LYS A 25 4.13 -10.97 1.93
N LYS A 26 3.56 -10.41 2.99
CA LYS A 26 2.65 -11.12 3.90
C LYS A 26 1.25 -10.55 3.80
N ARG A 27 0.22 -11.40 3.78
CA ARG A 27 -1.16 -10.92 3.83
C ARG A 27 -1.39 -10.19 5.16
N GLY A 28 -2.00 -9.01 5.08
CA GLY A 28 -2.27 -8.17 6.25
C GLY A 28 -3.68 -7.61 6.21
N LYS A 29 -4.16 -7.17 7.39
CA LYS A 29 -5.40 -6.44 7.54
C LYS A 29 -5.23 -5.32 8.55
N ILE A 30 -5.82 -4.16 8.27
CA ILE A 30 -5.94 -3.07 9.23
C ILE A 30 -7.41 -2.94 9.65
N LYS A 31 -7.67 -3.01 10.95
CA LYS A 31 -9.02 -2.87 11.53
C LYS A 31 -9.31 -1.41 11.84
N GLY A 32 -10.57 -1.01 11.78
CA GLY A 32 -11.03 0.36 12.03
C GLY A 32 -10.82 1.31 10.86
N TYR A 33 -10.63 0.77 9.64
CA TYR A 33 -10.40 1.53 8.43
C TYR A 33 -11.28 1.00 7.29
N GLU A 34 -11.67 1.90 6.38
CA GLU A 34 -12.28 1.54 5.11
C GLU A 34 -11.49 2.12 3.94
N LYS A 35 -11.49 1.40 2.82
CA LYS A 35 -11.04 1.90 1.53
C LYS A 35 -12.18 2.68 0.89
N PHE A 36 -11.93 3.88 0.41
CA PHE A 36 -12.93 4.70 -0.27
C PHE A 36 -12.35 5.26 -1.57
N PHE A 37 -13.19 5.45 -2.58
CA PHE A 37 -12.79 6.14 -3.79
C PHE A 37 -12.93 7.65 -3.56
N ASP A 38 -11.86 8.40 -3.79
CA ASP A 38 -11.87 9.85 -3.74
C ASP A 38 -12.02 10.40 -5.17
N PRO A 39 -13.21 10.91 -5.54
CA PRO A 39 -13.45 11.41 -6.88
C PRO A 39 -12.70 12.72 -7.17
N SER A 40 -12.19 13.42 -6.15
CA SER A 40 -11.47 14.69 -6.34
C SER A 40 -10.05 14.48 -6.90
N ILE A 41 -9.43 13.36 -6.54
CA ILE A 41 -8.09 12.96 -7.01
C ILE A 41 -8.12 11.76 -7.96
N GLY A 42 -9.24 11.06 -8.06
CA GLY A 42 -9.42 9.90 -8.95
C GLY A 42 -8.76 8.62 -8.45
N TYR A 43 -8.40 8.55 -7.16
CA TYR A 43 -7.70 7.43 -6.54
C TYR A 43 -8.42 6.91 -5.29
N TYR A 44 -8.05 5.71 -4.84
CA TYR A 44 -8.58 5.14 -3.61
C TYR A 44 -7.74 5.57 -2.41
N GLY A 45 -8.38 6.20 -1.42
CA GLY A 45 -7.81 6.47 -0.12
C GLY A 45 -8.22 5.44 0.93
N VAL A 46 -7.63 5.57 2.12
CA VAL A 46 -8.05 4.85 3.33
C VAL A 46 -8.34 5.85 4.44
N ARG A 47 -9.49 5.69 5.10
CA ARG A 47 -9.91 6.54 6.23
C ARG A 47 -10.41 5.70 7.38
N ARG A 48 -10.44 6.29 8.58
CA ARG A 48 -10.96 5.63 9.77
C ARG A 48 -12.47 5.37 9.63
N LYS A 49 -12.87 4.14 9.94
CA LYS A 49 -14.26 3.73 10.10
C LYS A 49 -14.32 2.52 11.03
N GLU A 50 -14.91 2.73 12.20
CA GLU A 50 -15.06 1.67 13.19
C GLU A 50 -15.87 0.49 12.64
N GLY A 51 -15.54 -0.72 13.08
CA GLY A 51 -16.15 -1.95 12.59
C GLY A 51 -15.77 -2.35 11.15
N SER A 52 -14.97 -1.55 10.44
CA SER A 52 -14.50 -1.87 9.09
C SER A 52 -13.08 -2.43 9.08
N GLU A 53 -12.69 -3.08 7.99
CA GLU A 53 -11.31 -3.52 7.77
C GLU A 53 -10.87 -3.31 6.31
N VAL A 54 -9.57 -3.07 6.12
CA VAL A 54 -8.93 -3.06 4.80
C VAL A 54 -7.95 -4.23 4.73
N THR A 55 -8.08 -5.06 3.70
CA THR A 55 -7.15 -6.15 3.42
C THR A 55 -6.07 -5.66 2.45
N GLY A 56 -4.83 -6.10 2.66
CA GLY A 56 -3.70 -5.72 1.84
C GLY A 56 -2.52 -6.67 2.02
N PHE A 57 -1.33 -6.18 1.71
CA PHE A 57 -0.07 -6.87 1.98
C PHE A 57 0.83 -6.00 2.85
N ILE A 58 1.67 -6.65 3.64
CA ILE A 58 2.82 -6.04 4.29
C ILE A 58 4.02 -6.40 3.43
N LEU A 59 4.62 -5.39 2.80
CA LEU A 59 5.91 -5.50 2.14
C LEU A 59 7.00 -5.47 3.21
N LEU A 60 7.88 -6.46 3.21
CA LEU A 60 8.96 -6.59 4.18
C LEU A 60 10.26 -6.02 3.62
N ASP A 61 11.14 -5.61 4.53
CA ASP A 61 12.50 -5.17 4.23
C ASP A 61 12.56 -4.08 3.15
N ILE A 62 11.66 -3.10 3.27
CA ILE A 62 11.70 -1.87 2.47
C ILE A 62 12.82 -0.97 3.00
N THR A 63 13.64 -0.46 2.09
CA THR A 63 14.70 0.52 2.41
C THR A 63 14.14 1.94 2.46
N GLU A 64 14.88 2.89 3.04
CA GLU A 64 14.45 4.29 3.08
C GLU A 64 14.33 4.91 1.69
N ASP A 65 15.19 4.54 0.74
CA ASP A 65 15.13 5.09 -0.61
C ASP A 65 13.96 4.52 -1.42
N GLU A 66 13.63 3.23 -1.21
CA GLU A 66 12.42 2.64 -1.78
C GLU A 66 11.14 3.25 -1.19
N LEU A 67 11.14 3.57 0.11
CA LEU A 67 10.03 4.27 0.73
C LEU A 67 9.80 5.64 0.06
N LYS A 68 10.86 6.42 -0.17
CA LYS A 68 10.74 7.73 -0.85
C LYS A 68 10.18 7.60 -2.27
N ILE A 69 10.51 6.51 -2.97
CA ILE A 69 9.95 6.24 -4.30
C ILE A 69 8.44 5.97 -4.22
N PHE A 70 8.00 5.20 -3.22
CA PHE A 70 6.58 4.96 -2.98
C PHE A 70 5.84 6.23 -2.57
N ASP A 71 6.42 7.05 -1.68
CA ASP A 71 5.86 8.34 -1.25
C ASP A 71 5.75 9.36 -2.40
N TYR A 72 6.62 9.28 -3.41
CA TYR A 72 6.51 10.13 -4.60
C TYR A 72 5.46 9.61 -5.59
N PHE A 73 5.15 8.31 -5.55
CA PHE A 73 4.20 7.66 -6.44
C PHE A 73 2.74 7.81 -5.98
N GLU A 74 2.48 7.76 -4.66
CA GLU A 74 1.15 7.91 -4.03
C GLU A 74 0.87 9.34 -3.55
#